data_AF-A0A257JC00-F1
#
_entry.id   AF-A0A257JC00-F1
#
_cell.length_a   1.000
_cell.length_b   1.000
_cell.length_c   1.000
_cell.angle_alpha   90.00
_cell.angle_beta   90.00
_cell.angle_gamma   90.00
#
_symmetry.space_group_name_H-M   'P 1'
#
loop_
_entity.id
_entity.type
_entity.pdbx_description
1 polymer ?
#
loop_
_entity_poly.entity_id
_entity_poly.type
_entity_poly.pdbx_seq_one_letter_code
_entity_poly.pdbx_strand_id
1 'polypeptide(L)' 'MMGAMGTSTDITTDLLALIEHRLGGQPPPRVAAVHLPPVPWTGTKDGEFGAVELDSGALGLSYVLLDNTLAALAG' A
#
# COMPACT_ATOMS: atom_id res chain seq x y z
N MET A 1 -45.71 2.27 15.96
CA MET A 1 -45.03 2.94 14.83
C MET A 1 -43.55 2.60 14.93
N MET A 2 -43.03 1.87 13.93
CA MET A 2 -41.76 1.13 13.93
C MET A 2 -40.56 1.99 14.37
N GLY A 3 -39.83 1.56 15.39
CA GLY A 3 -38.53 2.14 15.75
C GLY A 3 -37.52 1.80 14.66
N ALA A 4 -36.82 2.81 14.15
CA ALA A 4 -35.74 2.62 13.19
C ALA A 4 -34.61 1.84 13.87
N MET A 5 -34.54 0.56 13.52
CA MET A 5 -33.49 -0.36 13.90
C MET A 5 -32.18 0.18 13.32
N GLY A 6 -31.31 0.74 14.16
CA GLY A 6 -29.98 1.17 13.75
C GLY A 6 -29.25 -0.04 13.16
N THR A 7 -28.93 0.01 11.87
CA THR A 7 -28.19 -1.04 11.20
C THR A 7 -26.80 -1.11 11.83
N SER A 8 -26.54 -2.15 12.59
CA SER A 8 -25.18 -2.50 13.02
C SER A 8 -24.41 -2.90 11.76
N THR A 9 -23.80 -1.92 11.10
CA THR A 9 -22.86 -2.18 10.01
C THR A 9 -21.64 -2.84 10.64
N ASP A 10 -21.22 -3.99 10.10
CA ASP A 10 -19.98 -4.63 10.55
C ASP A 10 -18.79 -3.68 10.30
N ILE A 11 -17.80 -3.71 11.19
CA ILE A 11 -16.60 -2.86 11.14
C ILE A 11 -15.95 -2.95 9.76
N THR A 12 -15.94 -4.15 9.14
CA THR A 12 -15.43 -4.35 7.78
C THR A 12 -16.12 -3.42 6.78
N THR A 13 -17.45 -3.39 6.78
CA THR A 13 -18.25 -2.59 5.85
C THR A 13 -18.08 -1.10 6.12
N ASP A 14 -18.01 -0.69 7.39
CA ASP A 14 -17.77 0.71 7.76
C ASP A 14 -16.37 1.18 7.34
N LEU A 15 -15.34 0.35 7.52
CA LEU A 15 -13.97 0.67 7.10
C LEU A 15 -13.85 0.75 5.58
N LEU A 16 -14.47 -0.18 4.85
CA LEU A 16 -14.48 -0.15 3.39
C LEU A 16 -15.17 1.13 2.88
N ALA A 17 -16.36 1.45 3.40
CA ALA A 17 -17.07 2.67 3.03
C ALA A 17 -16.25 3.93 3.32
N LEU A 18 -15.51 3.96 4.44
CA LEU A 18 -14.63 5.08 4.78
C LEU A 18 -13.45 5.21 3.79
N ILE A 19 -12.80 4.10 3.43
CA ILE A 19 -11.69 4.07 2.46
C ILE A 19 -12.19 4.54 1.09
N GLU A 20 -13.30 3.98 0.61
CA GLU A 20 -13.91 4.34 -0.67
C GLU A 20 -14.31 5.82 -0.72
N HIS A 21 -14.94 6.33 0.34
CA HIS A 21 -15.32 7.73 0.42
C HIS A 21 -14.11 8.67 0.40
N ARG A 22 -13.02 8.29 1.08
CA ARG A 22 -11.82 9.15 1.20
C ARG A 22 -10.91 9.07 -0.02
N LEU A 23 -10.84 7.92 -0.69
CA LEU A 23 -9.85 7.66 -1.73
C LEU A 23 -10.45 7.43 -3.12
N GLY A 24 -11.74 7.10 -3.24
CA GLY A 24 -12.36 6.66 -4.50
C GLY A 24 -12.66 7.76 -5.52
N GLY A 25 -12.72 9.03 -5.10
CA GLY A 25 -13.09 10.15 -5.98
C GLY A 25 -11.91 10.84 -6.67
N GLN A 26 -10.68 10.48 -6.34
CA GLN A 26 -9.48 11.12 -6.88
C GLN A 26 -8.81 10.23 -7.92
N PRO A 27 -8.13 10.81 -8.93
CA PRO A 27 -7.28 10.01 -9.81
C PRO A 27 -6.24 9.26 -8.95
N PRO A 28 -5.87 8.02 -9.34
CA PRO A 28 -4.89 7.26 -8.59
C PRO A 28 -3.56 8.04 -8.52
N PRO A 29 -2.83 7.98 -7.40
CA PRO A 29 -1.53 8.64 -7.29
C PRO A 29 -0.58 8.12 -8.37
N ARG A 30 0.15 9.04 -9.01
CA ARG A 30 1.14 8.69 -10.01
C ARG A 30 2.45 8.33 -9.31
N VAL A 31 3.04 7.23 -9.74
CA VAL A 31 4.34 6.76 -9.24
C VAL A 31 5.45 7.56 -9.92
N ALA A 32 6.31 8.17 -9.11
CA ALA A 32 7.51 8.87 -9.54
C ALA A 32 8.69 7.91 -9.69
N ALA A 33 8.88 7.02 -8.72
CA ALA A 33 9.99 6.06 -8.71
C ALA A 33 9.68 4.79 -7.91
N VAL A 34 10.37 3.70 -8.27
CA VAL A 34 10.46 2.46 -7.48
C VAL A 34 11.91 2.28 -7.06
N HIS A 35 12.14 2.33 -5.75
CA HIS A 35 13.46 2.16 -5.15
C HIS A 35 13.60 0.71 -4.72
N LEU A 36 14.56 -0.01 -5.29
CA LEU A 36 14.84 -1.41 -4.94
C LEU A 36 16.18 -1.49 -4.23
N PRO A 37 16.33 -2.45 -3.29
CA PRO A 37 17.64 -2.78 -2.76
C PRO A 37 18.54 -3.37 -3.86
N PRO A 38 19.87 -3.38 -3.64
CA PRO A 38 20.82 -3.94 -4.60
C PRO A 38 20.52 -5.40 -4.95
N VAL A 39 20.77 -5.78 -6.20
CA VAL A 39 20.69 -7.16 -6.70
C VAL A 39 22.05 -7.60 -7.23
N PRO A 40 22.67 -8.68 -6.71
CA PRO A 40 22.18 -9.51 -5.60
C PRO A 40 22.20 -8.77 -4.25
N TRP A 41 21.29 -9.15 -3.35
CA TRP A 41 21.22 -8.57 -2.00
C TRP A 41 22.53 -8.80 -1.23
N THR A 42 22.99 -7.77 -0.51
CA THR A 42 24.31 -7.73 0.13
C THR A 42 24.37 -8.35 1.53
N GLY A 43 23.27 -8.90 2.04
CA GLY A 43 23.23 -9.56 3.36
C GLY A 43 23.11 -8.61 4.56
N THR A 44 22.97 -7.30 4.32
CA THR A 44 22.91 -6.26 5.36
C THR A 44 21.47 -5.81 5.60
N LYS A 45 21.12 -5.48 6.85
CA LYS A 45 19.78 -4.98 7.25
C LYS A 45 19.33 -3.75 6.48
N ASP A 46 20.27 -2.95 5.98
CA ASP A 46 20.02 -1.69 5.28
C ASP A 46 19.43 -1.89 3.85
N GLY A 47 19.23 -3.13 3.41
CA GLY A 47 18.73 -3.46 2.06
C GLY A 47 17.48 -4.35 2.03
N GLU A 48 16.68 -4.39 3.09
CA GLU A 48 15.53 -5.31 3.16
C GLU A 48 14.21 -4.72 2.60
N PHE A 49 14.15 -3.39 2.43
CA PHE A 49 12.95 -2.67 2.03
C PHE A 49 13.11 -2.03 0.65
N GLY A 50 12.09 -2.20 -0.19
CA GLY A 50 11.87 -1.33 -1.34
C GLY A 50 10.95 -0.17 -0.96
N ALA A 51 10.89 0.84 -1.83
CA ALA A 51 9.98 1.96 -1.67
C ALA A 51 9.28 2.33 -2.98
N VAL A 52 8.02 2.76 -2.87
CA VAL A 52 7.29 3.45 -3.94
C VAL A 52 7.22 4.92 -3.60
N GLU A 53 7.75 5.76 -4.48
CA GLU A 53 7.65 7.22 -4.40
C GLU A 53 6.54 7.71 -5.32
N LEU A 54 5.69 8.59 -4.80
CA LEU A 54 4.62 9.23 -5.57
C LEU A 54 5.06 10.63 -6.02
N ASP A 55 4.45 11.16 -7.09
CA ASP A 55 4.70 12.54 -7.59
C ASP A 55 4.46 13.62 -6.51
N SER A 56 3.74 13.30 -5.44
CA SER A 56 3.53 14.16 -4.27
C SER A 56 4.70 14.20 -3.28
N GLY A 57 5.72 13.35 -3.47
CA GLY A 57 6.83 13.12 -2.54
C GLY A 57 6.51 12.15 -1.41
N ALA A 58 5.31 11.57 -1.37
CA ALA A 58 4.99 10.52 -0.40
C ALA A 58 5.75 9.22 -0.70
N LEU A 59 6.22 8.54 0.36
CA LEU A 59 6.97 7.28 0.27
C LEU A 59 6.24 6.17 1.02
N GLY A 60 5.99 5.06 0.32
CA GLY A 60 5.50 3.81 0.91
C GLY A 60 6.63 2.77 0.96
N LEU A 61 6.89 2.19 2.13
CA LEU A 61 7.91 1.16 2.31
C LEU A 61 7.28 -0.23 2.23
N SER A 62 8.00 -1.19 1.64
CA SER A 62 7.56 -2.57 1.54
C SER A 62 8.74 -3.52 1.70
N TYR A 63 8.52 -4.61 2.42
CA TYR A 63 9.52 -5.68 2.54
C TYR A 63 9.56 -6.47 1.24
N VAL A 64 10.73 -6.54 0.59
CA VAL A 64 10.85 -7.16 -0.75
C VAL A 64 11.65 -8.46 -0.77
N LEU A 65 12.21 -8.87 0.38
CA LEU A 65 12.94 -10.14 0.51
C LEU A 65 12.04 -11.32 0.87
N LEU A 66 10.71 -11.13 0.90
CA LEU A 66 9.78 -12.24 1.05
C LEU A 66 9.65 -12.97 -0.30
N ASP A 67 9.79 -14.30 -0.26
CA ASP A 67 9.72 -15.16 -1.44
C ASP A 67 10.61 -14.66 -2.60
N ASN A 68 10.07 -14.62 -3.81
CA ASN A 68 10.78 -14.18 -5.03
C ASN A 68 10.47 -12.73 -5.40
N THR A 69 9.99 -11.90 -4.46
CA THR A 69 9.49 -10.55 -4.77
C THR A 69 10.58 -9.64 -5.31
N LEU A 70 11.75 -9.55 -4.67
CA LEU A 70 12.85 -8.71 -5.16
C LEU A 70 13.29 -9.11 -6.57
N ALA A 71 13.46 -10.40 -6.83
CA ALA A 71 13.86 -10.88 -8.15
C ALA A 71 12.80 -10.56 -9.21
N ALA A 72 11.51 -10.72 -8.89
CA ALA A 72 10.43 -10.39 -9.82
C ALA A 72 10.33 -8.89 -10.13
N LEU A 73 10.69 -8.01 -9.18
CA LEU A 73 10.67 -6.56 -9.36
C LEU A 73 11.94 -6.03 -10.07
N ALA A 74 13.07 -6.71 -9.91
CA ALA A 74 14.36 -6.26 -10.46
C ALA A 74 14.56 -6.58 -11.96
N GLY A 75 13.71 -7.45 -12.54
CA GLY A 75 13.78 -7.85 -13.96
C GLY A 75 14.49 -9.17 -14.17
#